data_AF-A0A959HXX7-F1
#
_entry.id   AF-A0A959HXX7-F1
#
_cell.length_a   1.000
_cell.length_b   1.000
_cell.length_c   1.000
_cell.angle_alpha   90.00
_cell.angle_beta   90.00
_cell.angle_gamma   90.00
#
_symmetry.space_group_name_H-M   'P 1'
#
loop_
_entity.id
_entity.type
_entity.pdbx_description
1 polymer ?
#
loop_
_entity_poly.entity_id
_entity_poly.type
_entity_poly.pdbx_seq_one_letter_code
_entity_poly.pdbx_strand_id
1 'polypeptide(L)'
;MKIKDNSLRSIGQLYLQKSIFQVKKQDNQFTMPSQSPFANFYDDIFASATPAQQESFLRQLFTRDGSLCASFWAYINPPFRDVEVEQKTVDAEVAKMQESIKRYRWDILFDMDPTADDYSTELTELIDKDIIGDFQLQIEASCSTGDLLAALHSLRIIEQGTNLNWEEIEEPAGYYGAEVKDHIGYQFDFFTGCFLDHIFSADLIKNAIVQAEAYQSESAGYFDYSEDWEGVLKIFKDRLAGKL
;
A
#
# COMPACT_ATOMS: atom_id res chain seq x y z
N MET A 1 16.32 -30.50 -20.96
CA MET A 1 16.42 -29.76 -19.68
C MET A 1 16.18 -28.28 -19.95
N LYS A 2 15.02 -27.78 -19.55
CA LYS A 2 14.69 -26.37 -19.24
C LYS A 2 13.21 -26.35 -18.84
N ILE A 3 12.97 -26.55 -17.55
CA ILE A 3 11.69 -26.26 -16.91
C ILE A 3 11.63 -24.73 -16.87
N LYS A 4 10.62 -24.12 -17.51
CA LYS A 4 10.34 -22.69 -17.31
C LYS A 4 9.48 -22.58 -16.06
N ASP A 5 10.07 -21.97 -15.04
CA ASP A 5 9.42 -21.50 -13.83
C ASP A 5 8.22 -20.62 -14.19
N ASN A 6 7.07 -21.00 -13.67
CA ASN A 6 5.80 -20.29 -13.82
C ASN A 6 5.12 -20.17 -12.45
N SER A 7 5.90 -19.97 -11.39
CA SER A 7 5.40 -19.75 -10.04
C SER A 7 5.87 -18.40 -9.54
N LEU A 8 5.02 -17.39 -9.70
CA LEU A 8 4.99 -16.11 -8.96
C LEU A 8 3.81 -15.23 -9.41
N ARG A 9 3.03 -15.64 -10.41
CA ARG A 9 1.84 -14.91 -10.91
C ARG A 9 0.54 -15.08 -10.10
N SER A 10 0.52 -15.71 -8.92
CA SER A 10 -0.77 -16.25 -8.40
C SER A 10 -1.18 -15.91 -6.96
N ILE A 11 -0.96 -14.69 -6.46
CA ILE A 11 -1.65 -14.27 -5.22
C ILE A 11 -2.37 -12.93 -5.42
N GLY A 12 -1.70 -11.89 -5.95
CA GLY A 12 -2.32 -10.58 -6.20
C GLY A 12 -3.50 -10.62 -7.19
N GLN A 13 -3.37 -11.33 -8.32
CA GLN A 13 -4.45 -11.45 -9.31
C GLN A 13 -5.68 -12.24 -8.82
N LEU A 14 -5.52 -13.09 -7.81
CA LEU A 14 -6.62 -13.88 -7.25
C LEU A 14 -7.48 -13.07 -6.25
N TYR A 15 -6.95 -12.00 -5.68
CA TYR A 15 -7.70 -11.12 -4.78
C TYR A 15 -8.56 -10.10 -5.54
N LEU A 16 -8.06 -9.55 -6.65
CA LEU A 16 -8.83 -8.61 -7.48
C LEU A 16 -10.02 -9.27 -8.21
N GLN A 17 -9.90 -10.53 -8.66
CA GLN A 17 -11.01 -11.22 -9.34
C GLN A 17 -12.13 -11.73 -8.41
N LYS A 18 -11.87 -11.89 -7.10
CA LYS A 18 -12.89 -12.41 -6.17
C LYS A 18 -13.87 -11.37 -5.66
N SER A 19 -13.56 -10.08 -5.80
CA SER A 19 -14.39 -8.99 -5.28
C SER A 19 -15.63 -8.69 -6.15
N ILE A 20 -15.73 -9.25 -7.36
CA ILE A 20 -16.80 -8.92 -8.33
C ILE A 20 -17.84 -10.04 -8.49
N PHE A 21 -17.64 -11.25 -7.95
CA PHE A 21 -18.60 -12.35 -8.11
C PHE A 21 -19.14 -12.93 -6.79
N GLN A 22 -20.43 -12.65 -6.57
CA GLN A 22 -21.42 -13.38 -5.77
C GLN A 22 -21.50 -13.07 -4.27
N VAL A 23 -22.46 -12.22 -3.92
CA VAL A 23 -23.34 -12.49 -2.77
C VAL A 23 -24.77 -12.62 -3.29
N LYS A 24 -25.13 -13.83 -3.72
CA LYS A 24 -26.53 -14.26 -3.75
C LYS A 24 -26.97 -14.45 -2.29
N LYS A 25 -28.02 -13.72 -1.91
CA LYS A 25 -28.79 -13.94 -0.68
C LYS A 25 -29.12 -15.44 -0.53
N GLN A 26 -28.53 -16.09 0.46
CA GLN A 26 -29.09 -17.29 1.07
C GLN A 26 -29.26 -17.03 2.55
N ASP A 27 -30.52 -16.93 2.96
CA ASP A 27 -30.96 -16.95 4.35
C ASP A 27 -30.64 -18.32 4.95
N ASN A 28 -29.45 -18.46 5.52
CA ASN A 28 -29.17 -19.46 6.54
C ASN A 28 -28.73 -18.68 7.78
N GLN A 29 -29.49 -18.81 8.87
CA GLN A 29 -29.09 -18.32 10.19
C GLN A 29 -27.85 -19.09 10.65
N PHE A 30 -26.68 -18.63 10.21
CA PHE A 30 -25.39 -18.97 10.80
C PHE A 30 -25.29 -18.18 12.11
N THR A 31 -25.57 -18.83 13.25
CA THR A 31 -25.08 -18.32 14.52
C THR A 31 -23.57 -18.56 14.55
N MET A 32 -22.81 -17.53 14.18
CA MET A 32 -21.37 -17.51 14.44
C MET A 32 -21.16 -17.52 15.96
N PRO A 33 -20.30 -18.40 16.51
CA PRO A 33 -19.91 -18.29 17.91
C PRO A 33 -19.35 -16.89 18.16
N SER A 34 -19.78 -16.26 19.25
CA SER A 34 -19.49 -14.85 19.57
C SER A 34 -18.01 -14.56 19.81
N GLN A 35 -17.17 -15.60 19.89
CA GLN A 35 -15.73 -15.52 20.03
C GLN A 35 -15.05 -16.58 19.18
N SER A 36 -13.95 -16.19 18.53
CA SER A 36 -13.02 -17.11 17.90
C SER A 36 -12.59 -18.20 18.91
N PRO A 37 -12.45 -19.47 18.51
CA PRO A 37 -11.88 -20.50 19.38
C PRO A 37 -10.43 -20.20 19.81
N PHE A 38 -9.79 -19.19 19.22
CA PHE A 38 -8.47 -18.69 19.59
C PHE A 38 -8.52 -17.36 20.36
N ALA A 39 -9.70 -16.85 20.72
CA ALA A 39 -9.86 -15.54 21.35
C ALA A 39 -9.06 -15.39 22.64
N ASN A 40 -8.82 -16.49 23.37
CA ASN A 40 -8.01 -16.48 24.59
C ASN A 40 -6.63 -17.14 24.40
N PHE A 41 -6.23 -17.49 23.18
CA PHE A 41 -4.97 -18.19 22.94
C PHE A 41 -3.77 -17.38 23.45
N TYR A 42 -3.79 -16.06 23.24
CA TYR A 42 -2.71 -15.21 23.69
C TYR A 42 -2.61 -15.20 25.22
N ASP A 43 -3.70 -14.94 25.92
CA ASP A 43 -3.71 -14.77 27.38
C ASP A 43 -3.57 -16.10 28.13
N ASP A 44 -4.28 -17.14 27.69
CA ASP A 44 -4.36 -18.41 28.42
C ASP A 44 -3.22 -19.38 28.06
N ILE A 45 -2.68 -19.29 26.84
CA ILE A 45 -1.72 -20.29 26.31
C ILE A 45 -0.35 -19.67 26.01
N PHE A 46 -0.28 -18.55 25.30
CA PHE A 46 1.01 -17.97 24.91
C PHE A 46 1.67 -17.21 26.06
N ALA A 47 0.97 -16.26 26.70
CA ALA A 47 1.50 -15.42 27.77
C ALA A 47 1.86 -16.21 29.04
N SER A 48 1.12 -17.29 29.32
CA SER A 48 1.34 -18.19 30.46
C SER A 48 2.43 -19.24 30.22
N ALA A 49 2.87 -19.43 28.96
CA ALA A 49 3.90 -20.39 28.62
C ALA A 49 5.28 -19.94 29.10
N THR A 50 6.18 -20.91 29.29
CA THR A 50 7.57 -20.59 29.65
C THR A 50 8.27 -19.84 28.50
N PRO A 51 9.29 -19.02 28.79
CA PRO A 51 10.03 -18.31 27.74
C PRO A 51 10.53 -19.22 26.61
N ALA A 52 10.99 -20.44 26.93
CA ALA A 52 11.45 -21.41 25.94
C ALA A 52 10.31 -21.94 25.03
N GLN A 53 9.09 -22.06 25.56
CA GLN A 53 7.91 -22.49 24.79
C GLN A 53 7.37 -21.35 23.93
N GLN A 54 7.35 -20.13 24.46
CA GLN A 54 7.04 -18.92 23.69
C GLN A 54 8.02 -18.76 22.52
N GLU A 55 9.32 -18.89 22.79
CA GLU A 55 10.36 -18.82 21.77
C GLU A 55 10.21 -19.96 20.73
N SER A 56 9.93 -21.18 21.15
CA SER A 56 9.70 -22.30 20.23
C SER A 56 8.47 -22.09 19.34
N PHE A 57 7.37 -21.58 19.90
CA PHE A 57 6.16 -21.24 19.15
C PHE A 57 6.44 -20.13 18.14
N LEU A 58 7.09 -19.04 18.56
CA LEU A 58 7.49 -17.95 17.67
C LEU A 58 8.42 -18.47 16.56
N ARG A 59 9.41 -19.31 16.87
CA ARG A 59 10.27 -19.94 15.86
C ARG A 59 9.49 -20.76 14.84
N GLN A 60 8.52 -21.56 15.27
CA GLN A 60 7.67 -22.35 14.37
C GLN A 60 6.77 -21.45 13.50
N LEU A 61 6.20 -20.41 14.10
CA LEU A 61 5.36 -19.44 13.42
C LEU A 61 6.16 -18.67 12.35
N PHE A 62 7.37 -18.22 12.70
CA PHE A 62 8.29 -17.49 11.83
C PHE A 62 8.93 -18.37 10.76
N THR A 63 9.12 -19.66 11.02
CA THR A 63 9.58 -20.62 9.99
C THR A 63 8.50 -20.86 8.94
N ARG A 64 7.22 -20.73 9.34
CA ARG A 64 6.08 -20.90 8.44
C ARG A 64 5.73 -19.63 7.67
N ASP A 65 5.95 -18.47 8.28
CA ASP A 65 5.62 -17.17 7.70
C ASP A 65 6.77 -16.16 7.91
N GLY A 66 7.55 -15.96 6.85
CA GLY A 66 8.69 -15.05 6.86
C GLY A 66 8.31 -13.58 6.98
N SER A 67 7.12 -13.17 6.51
CA SER A 67 6.69 -11.78 6.61
C SER A 67 6.29 -11.44 8.05
N LEU A 68 5.65 -12.38 8.75
CA LEU A 68 5.36 -12.23 10.17
C LEU A 68 6.64 -12.22 11.03
N CYS A 69 7.64 -13.02 10.67
CA CYS A 69 8.96 -12.95 11.31
C CYS A 69 9.62 -11.58 11.11
N ALA A 70 9.60 -11.06 9.89
CA ALA A 70 10.15 -9.75 9.56
C ALA A 70 9.40 -8.63 10.29
N SER A 71 8.08 -8.65 10.26
CA SER A 71 7.21 -7.69 10.97
C SER A 71 7.45 -7.70 12.47
N PHE A 72 7.54 -8.88 13.09
CA PHE A 72 7.84 -8.99 14.51
C PHE A 72 9.24 -8.43 14.82
N TRP A 73 10.23 -8.73 13.98
CA TRP A 73 11.57 -8.21 14.14
C TRP A 73 11.62 -6.68 14.02
N ALA A 74 10.94 -6.12 13.02
CA ALA A 74 10.80 -4.67 12.83
C ALA A 74 10.02 -4.01 13.99
N TYR A 75 9.04 -4.71 14.56
CA TYR A 75 8.31 -4.24 15.73
C TYR A 75 9.21 -4.06 16.95
N ILE A 76 10.07 -5.04 17.25
CA ILE A 76 10.99 -4.97 18.39
C ILE A 76 12.27 -4.16 18.09
N ASN A 77 12.67 -4.08 16.82
CA ASN A 77 13.82 -3.34 16.32
C ASN A 77 13.38 -2.45 15.16
N PRO A 78 12.77 -1.28 15.44
CA PRO A 78 12.28 -0.39 14.40
C PRO A 78 13.40 -0.05 13.41
N PRO A 79 13.17 -0.18 12.09
CA PRO A 79 14.18 0.15 11.10
C PRO A 79 14.59 1.61 11.23
N PHE A 80 15.90 1.86 11.31
CA PHE A 80 16.45 3.21 11.24
C PHE A 80 16.59 3.64 9.79
N ARG A 81 16.21 4.89 9.52
CA ARG A 81 16.18 5.46 8.18
C ARG A 81 16.78 6.88 8.23
N ASP A 82 17.69 7.16 7.29
CA ASP A 82 18.38 8.44 7.18
C ASP A 82 17.60 9.37 6.25
N VAL A 83 17.00 10.40 6.85
CA VAL A 83 16.08 11.32 6.18
C VAL A 83 16.69 11.99 4.95
N GLU A 84 17.99 12.35 4.98
CA GLU A 84 18.63 13.03 3.84
C GLU A 84 18.87 12.09 2.65
N VAL A 85 19.22 10.83 2.94
CA VAL A 85 19.44 9.81 1.90
C VAL A 85 18.10 9.44 1.27
N GLU A 86 17.06 9.38 2.08
CA GLU A 86 15.71 9.06 1.61
C GLU A 86 15.12 10.14 0.74
N GLN A 87 15.24 11.41 1.11
CA GLN A 87 14.74 12.50 0.27
C GLN A 87 15.39 12.51 -1.11
N LYS A 88 16.72 12.29 -1.19
CA LYS A 88 17.42 12.16 -2.48
C LYS A 88 16.92 10.99 -3.32
N THR A 89 16.54 9.90 -2.66
CA THR A 89 15.99 8.71 -3.32
C THR A 89 14.59 9.00 -3.85
N VAL A 90 13.75 9.67 -3.05
CA VAL A 90 12.42 10.14 -3.46
C VAL A 90 12.54 11.05 -4.68
N ASP A 91 13.37 12.10 -4.61
CA ASP A 91 13.52 13.06 -5.72
C ASP A 91 13.96 12.35 -7.03
N ALA A 92 14.86 11.37 -6.94
CA ALA A 92 15.35 10.63 -8.09
C ALA A 92 14.27 9.73 -8.72
N GLU A 93 13.51 8.99 -7.89
CA GLU A 93 12.43 8.14 -8.39
C GLU A 93 11.23 8.96 -8.88
N VAL A 94 10.93 10.10 -8.24
CA VAL A 94 9.93 11.06 -8.72
C VAL A 94 10.30 11.57 -10.11
N ALA A 95 11.53 12.03 -10.31
CA ALA A 95 11.99 12.51 -11.61
C ALA A 95 11.91 11.41 -12.69
N LYS A 96 12.23 10.17 -12.33
CA LYS A 96 12.16 9.01 -13.22
C LYS A 96 10.71 8.63 -13.57
N MET A 97 9.80 8.65 -12.60
CA MET A 97 8.37 8.41 -12.83
C MET A 97 7.79 9.50 -13.73
N GLN A 98 8.04 10.77 -13.42
CA GLN A 98 7.58 11.91 -14.20
C GLN A 98 8.06 11.85 -15.66
N GLU A 99 9.31 11.47 -15.90
CA GLU A 99 9.82 11.29 -17.25
C GLU A 99 9.18 10.10 -17.96
N SER A 100 8.90 9.02 -17.23
CA SER A 100 8.23 7.83 -17.78
C SER A 100 6.79 8.13 -18.18
N ILE A 101 6.05 8.89 -17.35
CA ILE A 101 4.70 9.37 -17.64
C ILE A 101 4.70 10.19 -18.93
N LYS A 102 5.60 11.16 -19.07
CA LYS A 102 5.68 12.01 -20.28
C LYS A 102 6.00 11.25 -21.55
N ARG A 103 6.72 10.13 -21.46
CA ARG A 103 7.13 9.30 -22.60
C ARG A 103 6.18 8.12 -22.85
N TYR A 104 5.17 7.94 -22.00
CA TYR A 104 4.26 6.82 -22.13
C TYR A 104 3.43 6.95 -23.41
N ARG A 105 2.98 5.82 -23.95
CA ARG A 105 2.17 5.72 -25.16
C ARG A 105 0.69 5.99 -24.89
N TRP A 106 0.39 7.24 -24.54
CA TRP A 106 -0.97 7.73 -24.26
C TRP A 106 -1.90 7.68 -25.49
N ASP A 107 -1.34 7.54 -26.69
CA ASP A 107 -2.08 7.36 -27.94
C ASP A 107 -2.99 6.12 -27.92
N ILE A 108 -2.56 5.06 -27.23
CA ILE A 108 -3.31 3.80 -27.15
C ILE A 108 -4.66 4.00 -26.45
N LEU A 109 -4.69 4.75 -25.35
CA LEU A 109 -5.94 5.10 -24.67
C LEU A 109 -6.74 6.14 -25.45
N PHE A 110 -6.06 7.08 -26.12
CA PHE A 110 -6.72 8.22 -26.78
C PHE A 110 -7.54 7.82 -27.98
N ASP A 111 -7.14 6.74 -28.65
CA ASP A 111 -7.87 6.17 -29.77
C ASP A 111 -9.08 5.30 -29.33
N MET A 112 -9.26 5.06 -28.02
CA MET A 112 -10.39 4.29 -27.48
C MET A 112 -11.62 5.19 -27.25
N ASP A 113 -12.82 4.61 -27.41
CA ASP A 113 -14.06 5.29 -27.02
C ASP A 113 -14.14 5.34 -25.48
N PRO A 114 -14.20 6.54 -24.86
CA PRO A 114 -14.26 6.68 -23.40
C PRO A 114 -15.55 6.11 -22.78
N THR A 115 -16.56 5.83 -23.59
CA THR A 115 -17.81 5.18 -23.15
C THR A 115 -17.77 3.66 -23.31
N ALA A 116 -16.72 3.10 -23.91
CA ALA A 116 -16.56 1.66 -24.00
C ALA A 116 -16.24 1.08 -22.62
N ASP A 117 -16.83 -0.07 -22.31
CA ASP A 117 -16.61 -0.80 -21.05
C ASP A 117 -15.11 -1.05 -20.79
N ASP A 118 -14.32 -1.26 -21.86
CA ASP A 118 -12.89 -1.56 -21.78
C ASP A 118 -12.02 -0.33 -21.45
N TYR A 119 -12.49 0.91 -21.69
CA TYR A 119 -11.67 2.13 -21.48
C TYR A 119 -11.24 2.28 -20.01
N SER A 120 -12.19 2.16 -19.09
CA SER A 120 -11.90 2.29 -17.65
C SER A 120 -10.93 1.21 -17.17
N THR A 121 -11.07 -0.01 -17.70
CA THR A 121 -10.18 -1.13 -17.35
C THR A 121 -8.76 -0.86 -17.86
N GLU A 122 -8.60 -0.45 -19.11
CA GLU A 122 -7.28 -0.16 -19.69
C GLU A 122 -6.59 1.04 -19.02
N LEU A 123 -7.36 2.09 -18.68
CA LEU A 123 -6.85 3.24 -17.92
C LEU A 123 -6.33 2.82 -16.54
N THR A 124 -7.12 2.03 -15.81
CA THR A 124 -6.70 1.49 -14.51
C THR A 124 -5.47 0.59 -14.65
N GLU A 125 -5.45 -0.32 -15.61
CA GLU A 125 -4.31 -1.22 -15.80
C GLU A 125 -3.03 -0.45 -16.16
N LEU A 126 -3.12 0.58 -16.98
CA LEU A 126 -2.00 1.42 -17.35
C LEU A 126 -1.45 2.16 -16.13
N ILE A 127 -2.31 2.81 -15.34
CA ILE A 127 -1.86 3.53 -14.15
C ILE A 127 -1.26 2.54 -13.14
N ASP A 128 -1.99 1.47 -12.80
CA ASP A 128 -1.60 0.52 -11.75
C ASP A 128 -0.40 -0.35 -12.13
N LYS A 129 -0.20 -0.69 -13.41
CA LYS A 129 0.92 -1.55 -13.81
C LYS A 129 2.13 -0.76 -14.29
N ASP A 130 1.90 0.25 -15.13
CA ASP A 130 3.00 0.89 -15.86
C ASP A 130 3.49 2.18 -15.18
N ILE A 131 2.62 2.87 -14.42
CA ILE A 131 2.99 4.11 -13.73
C ILE A 131 3.36 3.86 -12.27
N ILE A 132 2.45 3.26 -11.48
CA ILE A 132 2.62 3.16 -10.02
C ILE A 132 2.93 1.75 -9.50
N GLY A 133 2.85 0.72 -10.35
CA GLY A 133 2.84 -0.68 -9.92
C GLY A 133 4.05 -1.14 -9.12
N ASP A 134 5.25 -0.70 -9.50
CA ASP A 134 6.47 -1.02 -8.76
C ASP A 134 6.42 -0.46 -7.33
N PHE A 135 5.87 0.74 -7.15
CA PHE A 135 5.75 1.39 -5.85
C PHE A 135 4.59 0.83 -5.03
N GLN A 136 3.48 0.45 -5.67
CA GLN A 136 2.39 -0.28 -5.04
C GLN A 136 2.89 -1.59 -4.41
N LEU A 137 3.66 -2.38 -5.16
CA LEU A 137 4.26 -3.62 -4.65
C LEU A 137 5.24 -3.37 -3.50
N GLN A 138 5.98 -2.25 -3.54
CA GLN A 138 6.85 -1.86 -2.44
C GLN A 138 6.05 -1.51 -1.19
N ILE A 139 4.96 -0.75 -1.30
CA ILE A 139 4.08 -0.41 -0.17
C ILE A 139 3.56 -1.69 0.50
N GLU A 140 3.02 -2.63 -0.28
CA GLU A 140 2.48 -3.89 0.23
C GLU A 140 3.56 -4.74 0.92
N ALA A 141 4.73 -4.87 0.31
CA ALA A 141 5.85 -5.62 0.86
C ALA A 141 6.39 -4.97 2.15
N SER A 142 6.53 -3.66 2.17
CA SER A 142 7.00 -2.89 3.31
C SER A 142 6.02 -2.96 4.48
N CYS A 143 4.72 -2.80 4.23
CA CYS A 143 3.70 -3.00 5.27
C CYS A 143 3.71 -4.43 5.81
N SER A 144 3.79 -5.44 4.93
CA SER A 144 3.85 -6.86 5.30
C SER A 144 5.10 -7.24 6.10
N THR A 145 6.17 -6.45 6.03
CA THR A 145 7.43 -6.69 6.74
C THR A 145 7.67 -5.72 7.90
N GLY A 146 6.70 -4.85 8.19
CA GLY A 146 6.74 -3.93 9.33
C GLY A 146 7.56 -2.66 9.10
N ASP A 147 7.96 -2.33 7.87
CA ASP A 147 8.70 -1.11 7.53
C ASP A 147 7.74 0.00 7.03
N LEU A 148 6.98 0.58 7.97
CA LEU A 148 5.97 1.61 7.67
C LEU A 148 6.55 2.85 6.98
N LEU A 149 7.76 3.28 7.37
CA LEU A 149 8.38 4.48 6.80
C LEU A 149 8.76 4.26 5.33
N ALA A 150 9.16 3.04 4.95
CA ALA A 150 9.36 2.69 3.54
C ALA A 150 8.08 2.80 2.72
N ALA A 151 6.97 2.29 3.27
CA ALA A 151 5.67 2.36 2.62
C ALA A 151 5.23 3.81 2.42
N LEU A 152 5.46 4.68 3.41
CA LEU A 152 5.21 6.11 3.29
C LEU A 152 6.08 6.78 2.22
N HIS A 153 7.35 6.40 2.09
CA HIS A 153 8.22 6.89 1.02
C HIS A 153 7.68 6.51 -0.36
N SER A 154 7.30 5.25 -0.57
CA SER A 154 6.74 4.81 -1.85
C SER A 154 5.42 5.54 -2.17
N LEU A 155 4.58 5.79 -1.17
CA LEU A 155 3.36 6.60 -1.34
C LEU A 155 3.68 8.04 -1.72
N ARG A 156 4.68 8.66 -1.09
CA ARG A 156 5.16 10.01 -1.44
C ARG A 156 5.70 10.07 -2.87
N ILE A 157 6.40 9.02 -3.32
CA ILE A 157 6.88 8.93 -4.71
C ILE A 157 5.71 8.87 -5.70
N ILE A 158 4.67 8.07 -5.41
CA ILE A 158 3.46 8.01 -6.26
C ILE A 158 2.79 9.39 -6.33
N GLU A 159 2.60 10.03 -5.18
CA GLU A 159 1.95 11.34 -5.10
C GLU A 159 2.73 12.40 -5.87
N GLN A 160 4.01 12.63 -5.56
CA GLN A 160 4.82 13.64 -6.27
C GLN A 160 5.11 13.26 -7.71
N GLY A 161 5.28 11.97 -8.00
CA GLY A 161 5.57 11.46 -9.34
C GLY A 161 4.43 11.67 -10.33
N THR A 162 3.19 11.67 -9.85
CA THR A 162 1.98 11.93 -10.66
C THR A 162 1.53 13.40 -10.62
N ASN A 163 2.05 14.20 -9.69
CA ASN A 163 1.77 15.62 -9.51
C ASN A 163 2.52 16.49 -10.54
N LEU A 164 2.16 16.34 -11.82
CA LEU A 164 2.71 17.06 -12.96
C LEU A 164 1.85 18.26 -13.37
N ASN A 165 2.44 19.21 -14.10
CA ASN A 165 1.66 20.23 -14.80
C ASN A 165 1.00 19.64 -16.05
N TRP A 166 -0.11 18.93 -15.87
CA TRP A 166 -0.77 18.23 -16.97
C TRP A 166 -1.23 19.14 -18.09
N GLU A 167 -1.54 20.40 -17.81
CA GLU A 167 -1.91 21.41 -18.82
C GLU A 167 -0.75 21.79 -19.77
N GLU A 168 0.50 21.59 -19.34
CA GLU A 168 1.71 21.88 -20.14
C GLU A 168 2.30 20.62 -20.80
N ILE A 169 1.73 19.44 -20.55
CA ILE A 169 2.16 18.20 -21.19
C ILE A 169 1.54 18.13 -22.59
N GLU A 170 2.35 17.75 -23.59
CA GLU A 170 1.87 17.58 -24.96
C GLU A 170 0.81 16.47 -25.07
N GLU A 171 -0.18 16.70 -25.92
CA GLU A 171 -1.21 15.70 -26.23
C GLU A 171 -0.61 14.47 -26.92
N PRO A 172 -1.16 13.26 -26.68
CA PRO A 172 -2.42 12.99 -25.98
C PRO A 172 -2.32 12.85 -24.45
N ALA A 173 -1.14 13.04 -23.87
CA ALA A 173 -0.94 12.79 -22.44
C ALA A 173 -1.61 13.85 -21.55
N GLY A 174 -1.58 15.11 -21.95
CA GLY A 174 -2.17 16.23 -21.19
C GLY A 174 -3.67 16.07 -20.91
N TYR A 175 -4.41 15.39 -21.80
CA TYR A 175 -5.83 15.08 -21.64
C TYR A 175 -6.16 14.31 -20.34
N TYR A 176 -5.27 13.42 -19.89
CA TYR A 176 -5.57 12.44 -18.82
C TYR A 176 -5.31 12.93 -17.39
N GLY A 177 -4.93 14.19 -17.20
CA GLY A 177 -4.52 14.68 -15.89
C GLY A 177 -5.61 14.52 -14.81
N ALA A 178 -6.87 14.76 -15.17
CA ALA A 178 -7.98 14.62 -14.24
C ALA A 178 -8.24 13.16 -13.83
N GLU A 179 -8.22 12.24 -14.79
CA GLU A 179 -8.38 10.81 -14.55
C GLU A 179 -7.25 10.25 -13.69
N VAL A 180 -6.00 10.64 -13.98
CA VAL A 180 -4.85 10.21 -13.17
C VAL A 180 -5.00 10.72 -11.73
N LYS A 181 -5.39 11.98 -11.52
CA LYS A 181 -5.61 12.53 -10.18
C LYS A 181 -6.67 11.73 -9.40
N ASP A 182 -7.82 11.49 -10.03
CA ASP A 182 -8.94 10.76 -9.39
C ASP A 182 -8.51 9.33 -9.03
N HIS A 183 -7.80 8.66 -9.94
CA HIS A 183 -7.28 7.32 -9.72
C HIS A 183 -6.29 7.25 -8.55
N ILE A 184 -5.36 8.21 -8.44
CA ILE A 184 -4.41 8.26 -7.32
C ILE A 184 -5.11 8.51 -5.99
N GLY A 185 -6.18 9.32 -5.94
CA GLY A 185 -7.01 9.46 -4.74
C GLY A 185 -7.56 8.12 -4.24
N TYR A 186 -8.11 7.28 -5.13
CA TYR A 186 -8.55 5.93 -4.75
C TYR A 186 -7.41 5.01 -4.28
N GLN A 187 -6.19 5.22 -4.79
CA GLN A 187 -5.02 4.46 -4.35
C GLN A 187 -4.60 4.84 -2.92
N PHE A 188 -4.72 6.12 -2.54
CA PHE A 188 -4.54 6.51 -1.14
C PHE A 188 -5.50 5.75 -0.23
N ASP A 189 -6.80 5.70 -0.57
CA ASP A 189 -7.78 4.91 0.17
C ASP A 189 -7.40 3.42 0.25
N PHE A 190 -6.96 2.82 -0.86
CA PHE A 190 -6.51 1.43 -0.86
C PHE A 190 -5.30 1.20 0.07
N PHE A 191 -4.28 2.05 0.00
CA PHE A 191 -3.06 1.92 0.79
C PHE A 191 -3.27 2.21 2.28
N THR A 192 -4.28 3.02 2.63
CA THR A 192 -4.68 3.17 4.04
C THR A 192 -5.12 1.85 4.66
N GLY A 193 -5.71 0.93 3.88
CA GLY A 193 -5.99 -0.44 4.29
C GLY A 193 -4.73 -1.20 4.74
N CYS A 194 -3.64 -1.09 3.97
CA CYS A 194 -2.36 -1.69 4.36
C CYS A 194 -1.84 -1.14 5.70
N PHE A 195 -2.04 0.16 5.97
CA PHE A 195 -1.65 0.77 7.24
C PHE A 195 -2.50 0.31 8.43
N LEU A 196 -3.73 -0.17 8.19
CA LEU A 196 -4.63 -0.68 9.22
C LEU A 196 -4.38 -2.16 9.55
N ASP A 197 -4.08 -2.96 8.53
CA ASP A 197 -4.04 -4.43 8.63
C ASP A 197 -2.72 -4.99 9.20
N HIS A 198 -1.62 -4.23 9.15
CA HIS A 198 -0.28 -4.71 9.52
C HIS A 198 0.22 -4.22 10.88
N ILE A 199 1.15 -4.94 11.50
CA ILE A 199 1.62 -4.68 12.87
C ILE A 199 2.80 -3.70 12.86
N PHE A 200 2.70 -2.59 13.57
CA PHE A 200 3.77 -1.60 13.74
C PHE A 200 3.95 -1.24 15.21
N SER A 201 5.18 -0.89 15.60
CA SER A 201 5.47 -0.46 16.96
C SER A 201 5.03 0.99 17.20
N ALA A 202 4.77 1.34 18.45
CA ALA A 202 4.36 2.70 18.80
C ALA A 202 5.40 3.76 18.42
N ASP A 203 6.69 3.44 18.51
CA ASP A 203 7.76 4.36 18.13
C ASP A 203 7.84 4.52 16.61
N LEU A 204 7.63 3.45 15.84
CA LEU A 204 7.53 3.53 14.38
C LEU A 204 6.32 4.38 13.95
N ILE A 205 5.17 4.22 14.60
CA ILE A 205 3.98 5.03 14.34
C ILE A 205 4.22 6.51 14.66
N LYS A 206 4.91 6.84 15.76
CA LYS A 206 5.28 8.24 16.06
C LYS A 206 6.16 8.84 14.98
N ASN A 207 7.16 8.11 14.51
CA ASN A 207 8.03 8.58 13.42
C ASN A 207 7.25 8.74 12.11
N ALA A 208 6.34 7.81 11.81
CA ALA A 208 5.46 7.88 10.66
C ALA A 208 4.53 9.11 10.70
N ILE A 209 4.04 9.51 11.88
CA ILE A 209 3.26 10.76 12.06
C ILE A 209 4.12 11.96 11.69
N VAL A 210 5.34 12.07 12.22
CA VAL A 210 6.24 13.20 11.93
C VAL A 210 6.51 13.30 10.43
N GLN A 211 6.78 12.16 9.79
CA GLN A 211 7.05 12.09 8.36
C GLN A 211 5.81 12.45 7.51
N ALA A 212 4.63 11.91 7.85
CA ALA A 212 3.40 12.23 7.15
C ALA A 212 2.96 13.69 7.36
N GLU A 213 3.24 14.30 8.52
CA GLU A 213 3.02 15.74 8.75
C GLU A 213 3.93 16.60 7.86
N ALA A 214 5.19 16.20 7.68
CA ALA A 214 6.09 16.86 6.74
C ALA A 214 5.56 16.74 5.31
N TYR A 215 5.15 15.54 4.87
CA TYR A 215 4.59 15.33 3.53
C TYR A 215 3.30 16.10 3.28
N GLN A 216 2.38 16.14 4.25
CA GLN A 216 1.17 16.97 4.16
C GLN A 216 1.50 18.46 4.02
N SER A 217 2.51 18.95 4.73
CA SER A 217 2.91 20.37 4.62
C SER A 217 3.50 20.73 3.23
N GLU A 218 3.91 19.72 2.48
CA GLU A 218 4.54 19.79 1.17
C GLU A 218 3.71 19.10 0.07
N SER A 219 2.43 18.81 0.30
CA SER A 219 1.55 18.15 -0.68
C SER A 219 0.87 19.12 -1.64
N ALA A 220 1.16 20.42 -1.51
CA ALA A 220 0.71 21.44 -2.44
C ALA A 220 1.58 21.42 -3.71
N GLY A 221 0.99 21.00 -4.83
CA GLY A 221 1.58 21.03 -6.16
C GLY A 221 0.57 21.48 -7.22
N TYR A 222 0.58 20.83 -8.39
CA TYR A 222 -0.46 20.97 -9.41
C TYR A 222 -1.77 20.28 -8.97
N PHE A 223 -1.64 19.17 -8.25
CA PHE A 223 -2.69 18.54 -7.47
C PHE A 223 -2.45 18.80 -5.98
N ASP A 224 -3.56 18.98 -5.25
CA ASP A 224 -3.58 19.10 -3.80
C ASP A 224 -4.07 17.78 -3.21
N TYR A 225 -3.17 17.08 -2.51
CA TYR A 225 -3.42 15.81 -1.81
C TYR A 225 -3.43 15.99 -0.28
N SER A 226 -3.64 17.22 0.22
CA SER A 226 -3.58 17.52 1.66
C SER A 226 -4.63 16.77 2.48
N GLU A 227 -5.82 16.54 1.89
CA GLU A 227 -6.91 15.77 2.52
C GLU A 227 -6.56 14.27 2.60
N ASP A 228 -5.95 13.70 1.57
CA ASP A 228 -5.53 12.29 1.55
C ASP A 228 -4.47 12.02 2.63
N TRP A 229 -3.49 12.92 2.76
CA TRP A 229 -2.50 12.87 3.84
C TRP A 229 -3.11 13.09 5.22
N GLU A 230 -4.16 13.91 5.34
CA GLU A 230 -4.93 14.04 6.59
C GLU A 230 -5.57 12.71 7.00
N GLY A 231 -6.12 11.97 6.02
CA GLY A 231 -6.65 10.62 6.21
C GLY A 231 -5.60 9.64 6.75
N VAL A 232 -4.42 9.62 6.14
CA VAL A 232 -3.28 8.81 6.60
C VAL A 232 -2.87 9.18 8.04
N LEU A 233 -2.75 10.48 8.34
CA LEU A 233 -2.39 10.97 9.67
C LEU A 233 -3.41 10.58 10.73
N LYS A 234 -4.70 10.66 10.40
CA LYS A 234 -5.78 10.26 11.31
C LYS A 234 -5.63 8.79 11.71
N ILE A 235 -5.35 7.90 10.76
CA ILE A 235 -5.13 6.48 11.03
C ILE A 235 -3.99 6.28 12.03
N PHE A 236 -2.83 6.90 11.79
CA PHE A 236 -1.69 6.74 12.71
C PHE A 236 -1.97 7.31 14.10
N LYS A 237 -2.64 8.46 14.18
CA LYS A 237 -3.03 9.11 15.44
C LYS A 237 -4.03 8.26 16.22
N ASP A 238 -5.04 7.69 15.56
CA ASP A 238 -6.01 6.80 16.19
C ASP A 238 -5.35 5.50 16.67
N ARG A 239 -4.41 4.95 15.90
CA ARG A 239 -3.64 3.75 16.27
C ARG A 239 -2.79 3.97 17.50
N LEU A 240 -2.07 5.10 17.56
CA LEU A 240 -1.24 5.47 18.71
C LEU A 240 -2.10 5.72 19.97
N ALA A 241 -3.32 6.22 19.79
CA ALA A 241 -4.26 6.45 20.88
C ALA A 241 -5.03 5.20 21.35
N GLY A 242 -4.82 4.04 20.69
CA GLY A 242 -5.56 2.80 20.97
C GLY A 242 -7.06 2.90 20.63
N LYS A 243 -7.41 3.68 19.60
CA LYS A 243 -8.78 3.97 19.17
C LYS A 243 -9.22 3.20 17.92
N LEU A 244 -8.38 2.29 17.43
CA LEU A 244 -8.64 1.39 16.31
C LEU A 244 -8.82 -0.05 16.80
#